data_AF-A0A1W9NWY0-F1
#
_entry.id   AF-A0A1W9NWY0-F1
#
_cell.length_a   1.000
_cell.length_b   1.000
_cell.length_c   1.000
_cell.angle_alpha   90.00
_cell.angle_beta   90.00
_cell.angle_gamma   90.00
#
_symmetry.space_group_name_H-M   'P 1'
#
loop_
_entity.id
_entity.type
_entity.pdbx_description
1 polymer ?
#
loop_
_entity_poly.entity_id
_entity_poly.type
_entity_poly.pdbx_seq_one_letter_code
_entity_poly.pdbx_strand_id
1 'polypeptide(L)'
;MKDCQSSICFCYLRSPGQRSGIYKGDYHKLHSLLKALLEAGVDNVLALRGDLPQDKTFDYKEGEFKHASDLISFLRKYYPQFGIAVASYPEGHPESLSLEEDLKFLKLKLDRGADFAITQLFFDNNIYWKFLEKARNIGIDKPIIPGILPVTNLKTLERILSQCGVDGKDKAV
;
A
#
# COMPACT_ATOMS: atom_id res chain seq x y z
N MET A 1 -5.17 13.00 -17.90
CA MET A 1 -5.29 12.79 -16.44
C MET A 1 -6.72 13.11 -16.02
N LYS A 2 -7.67 12.17 -16.19
CA LYS A 2 -9.08 12.39 -15.81
C LYS A 2 -9.77 11.22 -15.10
N ASP A 3 -9.11 10.08 -14.87
CA ASP A 3 -9.80 8.88 -14.37
C ASP A 3 -9.14 8.30 -13.11
N CYS A 4 -9.12 9.08 -12.03
CA CYS A 4 -8.79 8.56 -10.69
C CYS A 4 -10.07 8.53 -9.84
N GLN A 5 -10.93 7.54 -10.12
CA GLN A 5 -12.13 7.29 -9.33
C GLN A 5 -12.22 5.81 -8.99
N SER A 6 -12.03 5.55 -7.69
CA SER A 6 -12.38 4.33 -6.94
C SER A 6 -11.63 3.07 -7.37
N SER A 7 -10.62 2.62 -6.61
CA SER A 7 -10.13 1.24 -6.68
C SER A 7 -9.15 0.85 -5.60
N ILE A 8 -9.29 -0.39 -5.14
CA ILE A 8 -8.19 -1.20 -4.61
C ILE A 8 -7.10 -1.23 -5.68
N CYS A 9 -5.99 -0.55 -5.38
CA CYS A 9 -4.93 -0.32 -6.34
C CYS A 9 -3.93 -1.48 -6.22
N PHE A 10 -3.80 -2.24 -7.29
CA PHE A 10 -2.78 -3.26 -7.40
C PHE A 10 -1.57 -2.61 -8.08
N CYS A 11 -0.43 -2.55 -7.38
CA CYS A 11 0.83 -2.19 -8.02
C CYS A 11 1.62 -3.48 -8.23
N TYR A 12 1.81 -3.87 -9.49
CA TYR A 12 2.74 -4.94 -9.82
C TYR A 12 4.04 -4.32 -10.34
N LEU A 13 5.17 -4.81 -9.85
CA LEU A 13 6.49 -4.31 -10.23
C LEU A 13 7.01 -5.12 -11.42
N ARG A 14 7.11 -4.48 -12.58
CA ARG A 14 8.05 -4.89 -13.65
C ARG A 14 8.71 -3.65 -14.24
N SER A 15 10.03 -3.72 -14.46
CA SER A 15 10.82 -2.69 -15.16
C SER A 15 10.26 -2.27 -16.52
N PRO A 16 10.67 -1.11 -17.07
CA PRO A 16 10.37 0.23 -16.61
C PRO A 16 8.97 0.64 -17.09
N GLY A 17 7.98 0.50 -16.23
CA GLY A 17 6.61 0.89 -16.52
C GLY A 17 5.69 0.38 -15.45
N GLN A 18 5.56 1.12 -14.35
CA GLN A 18 4.50 0.87 -13.38
C GLN A 18 3.16 0.97 -14.11
N ARG A 19 2.45 -0.14 -14.22
CA ARG A 19 1.06 -0.16 -14.65
C ARG A 19 0.25 -0.46 -13.40
N SER A 20 -0.49 0.53 -12.91
CA SER A 20 -1.47 0.33 -11.84
C SER A 20 -2.72 -0.30 -12.43
N GLY A 21 -3.14 -1.43 -11.85
CA GLY A 21 -4.45 -2.03 -12.11
C GLY A 21 -5.45 -1.50 -11.09
N ILE A 22 -6.45 -0.77 -11.57
CA ILE A 22 -7.54 -0.19 -10.78
C ILE A 22 -8.69 -1.21 -10.80
N TYR A 23 -8.92 -1.91 -9.69
CA TYR A 23 -9.99 -2.91 -9.54
C TYR A 23 -11.25 -2.34 -8.85
N LYS A 24 -12.37 -2.42 -9.55
CA LYS A 24 -13.70 -1.94 -9.12
C LYS A 24 -14.64 -3.09 -8.68
N GLY A 25 -14.25 -3.87 -7.67
CA GLY A 25 -15.19 -4.72 -6.92
C GLY A 25 -16.02 -5.72 -7.74
N ASP A 26 -15.49 -6.29 -8.83
CA ASP A 26 -16.14 -7.31 -9.66
C ASP A 26 -15.31 -8.60 -9.68
N TYR A 27 -15.67 -9.61 -8.87
CA TYR A 27 -14.87 -10.84 -8.69
C TYR A 27 -14.36 -11.46 -10.01
N HIS A 28 -15.17 -11.43 -11.08
CA HIS A 28 -14.78 -12.00 -12.37
C HIS A 28 -13.63 -11.24 -13.02
N LYS A 29 -13.64 -9.90 -12.94
CA LYS A 29 -12.53 -9.07 -13.43
C LYS A 29 -11.26 -9.29 -12.61
N LEU A 30 -11.35 -9.43 -11.29
CA LEU A 30 -10.18 -9.70 -10.45
C LEU A 30 -9.55 -11.04 -10.81
N HIS A 31 -10.37 -12.08 -10.90
CA HIS A 31 -9.90 -13.42 -11.26
C HIS A 31 -9.19 -13.42 -12.62
N SER A 32 -9.79 -12.74 -13.61
CA SER A 32 -9.22 -12.63 -14.96
C SER A 32 -7.87 -11.88 -14.94
N LEU A 33 -7.79 -10.77 -14.20
CA LEU A 33 -6.55 -10.01 -14.04
C LEU A 33 -5.46 -10.84 -13.36
N LEU A 34 -5.76 -11.50 -12.26
CA LEU A 34 -4.79 -12.29 -11.50
C LEU A 34 -4.27 -13.48 -12.31
N LYS A 35 -5.13 -14.13 -13.11
CA LYS A 35 -4.69 -15.16 -14.06
C LYS A 35 -3.75 -14.60 -15.11
N ALA A 36 -4.10 -13.47 -15.73
CA ALA A 36 -3.26 -12.83 -16.73
C ALA A 36 -1.90 -12.39 -16.16
N LEU A 37 -1.85 -11.95 -14.90
CA LEU A 37 -0.59 -11.62 -14.21
C LEU A 37 0.30 -12.86 -14.05
N LEU A 38 -0.26 -13.98 -13.62
CA LEU A 38 0.48 -15.25 -13.50
C LEU A 38 0.97 -15.76 -14.85
N GLU A 39 0.13 -15.71 -15.88
CA GLU A 39 0.50 -16.08 -17.25
C GLU A 39 1.63 -15.18 -17.80
N ALA A 40 1.70 -13.94 -17.35
CA ALA A 40 2.77 -13.00 -17.68
C ALA A 40 4.06 -13.18 -16.83
N GLY A 41 4.09 -14.16 -15.92
CA GLY A 41 5.21 -14.44 -15.02
C GLY A 41 5.35 -13.44 -13.88
N VAL A 42 4.24 -12.80 -13.46
CA VAL A 42 4.23 -11.95 -12.27
C VAL A 42 3.89 -12.80 -11.05
N ASP A 43 4.85 -12.94 -10.15
CA ASP A 43 4.69 -13.76 -8.94
C ASP A 43 4.44 -12.92 -7.68
N ASN A 44 4.48 -11.58 -7.77
CA ASN A 44 4.39 -10.70 -6.60
C ASN A 44 3.42 -9.54 -6.82
N VAL A 45 2.70 -9.19 -5.76
CA VAL A 45 1.63 -8.20 -5.81
C VAL A 45 1.66 -7.29 -4.59
N LEU A 46 1.42 -5.99 -4.79
CA LEU A 46 1.21 -5.04 -3.71
C LEU A 46 -0.30 -4.81 -3.52
N ALA A 47 -0.84 -5.30 -2.41
CA ALA A 47 -2.25 -5.16 -2.07
C ALA A 47 -2.52 -3.82 -1.37
N LEU A 48 -3.24 -2.90 -2.02
CA LEU A 48 -3.61 -1.59 -1.49
C LEU A 48 -5.12 -1.37 -1.52
N ARG A 49 -5.65 -0.64 -0.54
CA ARG A 49 -7.04 -0.14 -0.58
C ARG A 49 -7.26 0.85 -1.73
N GLY A 50 -6.21 1.59 -2.08
CA GLY A 50 -6.20 2.72 -3.01
C GLY A 50 -6.85 3.99 -2.47
N ASP A 51 -6.84 5.02 -3.32
CA ASP A 51 -7.24 6.38 -2.96
C ASP A 51 -8.75 6.58 -3.00
N LEU A 52 -9.24 7.48 -2.15
CA LEU A 52 -10.64 7.87 -2.19
C LEU A 52 -10.93 8.60 -3.53
N PRO A 53 -12.02 8.28 -4.25
CA PRO A 53 -12.43 9.07 -5.39
C PRO A 53 -12.68 10.51 -4.91
N GLN A 54 -12.29 11.49 -5.70
CA GLN A 54 -12.57 12.90 -5.40
C GLN A 54 -14.08 13.20 -5.38
N ASP A 55 -14.88 12.34 -5.99
CA ASP A 55 -16.33 12.43 -6.01
C ASP A 55 -16.93 11.67 -4.82
N LYS A 56 -17.60 12.41 -3.92
CA LYS A 56 -18.17 11.93 -2.66
C LYS A 56 -19.43 11.07 -2.85
N THR A 57 -19.82 10.77 -4.08
CA THR A 57 -21.01 9.99 -4.44
C THR A 57 -20.81 8.47 -4.29
N PHE A 58 -19.58 8.00 -4.02
CA PHE A 58 -19.28 6.59 -3.92
C PHE A 58 -19.39 6.05 -2.49
N ASP A 59 -20.37 5.18 -2.23
CA ASP A 59 -20.50 4.47 -0.94
C ASP A 59 -19.67 3.18 -0.95
N TYR A 60 -18.59 3.15 -0.17
CA TYR A 60 -17.74 1.97 0.03
C TYR A 60 -18.48 0.74 0.57
N LYS A 61 -19.70 0.91 1.09
CA LYS A 61 -20.54 -0.21 1.51
C LYS A 61 -20.95 -1.13 0.37
N GLU A 62 -20.95 -0.64 -0.87
CA GLU A 62 -21.32 -1.43 -2.06
C GLU A 62 -20.13 -2.18 -2.68
N GLY A 63 -18.89 -1.90 -2.25
CA GLY A 63 -17.71 -2.61 -2.72
C GLY A 63 -17.56 -4.00 -2.07
N GLU A 64 -17.19 -5.00 -2.86
CA GLU A 64 -16.97 -6.38 -2.40
C GLU A 64 -15.81 -6.53 -1.39
N PHE A 65 -14.84 -5.61 -1.43
CA PHE A 65 -13.73 -5.53 -0.49
C PHE A 65 -13.72 -4.15 0.16
N LYS A 66 -13.81 -4.11 1.50
CA LYS A 66 -13.89 -2.87 2.26
C LYS A 66 -12.51 -2.40 2.71
N HIS A 67 -11.62 -3.37 2.94
CA HIS A 67 -10.26 -3.13 3.41
C HIS A 67 -9.25 -3.95 2.61
N ALA A 68 -7.99 -3.51 2.60
CA ALA A 68 -6.91 -4.27 1.99
C ALA A 68 -6.76 -5.68 2.61
N SER A 69 -7.15 -5.88 3.87
CA SER A 69 -7.18 -7.19 4.54
C SER A 69 -8.10 -8.21 3.86
N ASP A 70 -9.18 -7.74 3.23
CA ASP A 70 -10.16 -8.60 2.57
C ASP A 70 -9.56 -9.14 1.27
N LEU A 71 -8.90 -8.27 0.50
CA LEU A 71 -8.15 -8.64 -0.69
C LEU A 71 -7.01 -9.62 -0.35
N ILE A 72 -6.26 -9.39 0.72
CA ILE A 72 -5.18 -10.29 1.15
C ILE A 72 -5.74 -11.69 1.46
N SER A 73 -6.85 -11.74 2.19
CA SER A 73 -7.51 -13.01 2.53
C SER A 73 -7.99 -13.75 1.28
N PHE A 74 -8.52 -13.02 0.30
CA PHE A 74 -8.92 -13.56 -1.00
C PHE A 74 -7.72 -14.12 -1.79
N LEU A 75 -6.65 -13.34 -1.92
CA LEU A 75 -5.43 -13.76 -2.62
C LEU A 75 -4.83 -15.00 -1.97
N ARG A 76 -4.77 -15.05 -0.64
CA ARG A 76 -4.26 -16.22 0.08
C ARG A 76 -5.10 -17.48 -0.13
N LYS A 77 -6.42 -17.32 -0.22
CA LYS A 77 -7.34 -18.44 -0.43
C LYS A 77 -7.30 -18.99 -1.85
N TYR A 78 -7.27 -18.12 -2.86
CA TYR A 78 -7.47 -18.52 -4.26
C TYR A 78 -6.21 -18.47 -5.13
N TYR A 79 -5.19 -17.72 -4.70
CA TYR A 79 -3.94 -17.52 -5.43
C TYR A 79 -2.73 -17.57 -4.48
N PRO A 80 -2.53 -18.67 -3.74
CA PRO A 80 -1.45 -18.79 -2.75
C PRO A 80 -0.03 -18.64 -3.34
N GLN A 81 0.12 -18.79 -4.65
CA GLN A 81 1.39 -18.64 -5.37
C GLN A 81 1.93 -17.20 -5.39
N PHE A 82 1.11 -16.18 -5.15
CA PHE A 82 1.60 -14.81 -5.13
C PHE A 82 2.37 -14.50 -3.83
N GLY A 83 3.52 -13.85 -3.96
CA GLY A 83 4.07 -13.03 -2.88
C GLY A 83 3.21 -11.77 -2.69
N ILE A 84 2.82 -11.46 -1.46
CA ILE A 84 1.91 -10.34 -1.15
C ILE A 84 2.63 -9.31 -0.29
N ALA A 85 2.84 -8.13 -0.86
CA ALA A 85 3.29 -6.94 -0.14
C ALA A 85 2.10 -6.08 0.30
N VAL A 86 2.29 -5.28 1.36
CA VAL A 86 1.34 -4.25 1.81
C VAL A 86 2.03 -2.92 2.11
N ALA A 87 1.30 -1.81 2.00
CA ALA A 87 1.82 -0.51 2.43
C ALA A 87 1.79 -0.37 3.96
N SER A 88 2.74 0.40 4.49
CA SER A 88 2.85 0.81 5.89
C SER A 88 3.29 2.28 5.97
N TYR A 89 2.94 2.99 7.05
CA TYR A 89 3.17 4.44 7.14
C TYR A 89 3.95 4.75 8.42
N PRO A 90 5.27 5.00 8.34
CA PRO A 90 6.11 5.22 9.53
C PRO A 90 5.67 6.40 10.41
N GLU A 91 5.06 7.41 9.81
CA GLU A 91 4.50 8.60 10.49
C GLU A 91 2.99 8.48 10.75
N GLY A 92 2.37 7.35 10.39
CA GLY A 92 0.94 7.10 10.49
C GLY A 92 0.18 7.45 9.21
N HIS A 93 -0.88 6.71 8.91
CA HIS A 93 -1.76 7.01 7.78
C HIS A 93 -2.61 8.26 8.10
N PRO A 94 -2.83 9.20 7.16
CA PRO A 94 -3.59 10.43 7.42
C PRO A 94 -5.04 10.22 7.89
N GLU A 95 -5.63 9.07 7.53
CA GLU A 95 -6.99 8.70 7.96
C GLU A 95 -7.02 7.89 9.27
N SER A 96 -5.87 7.53 9.85
CA SER A 96 -5.80 6.82 11.13
C SER A 96 -5.83 7.80 12.29
N LEU A 97 -6.46 7.43 13.40
CA LEU A 97 -6.56 8.28 14.59
C LEU A 97 -5.22 8.40 15.31
N SER A 98 -4.33 7.41 15.12
CA SER A 98 -2.99 7.38 15.71
C SER A 98 -2.08 6.40 14.96
N LEU A 99 -0.76 6.53 15.16
CA LEU A 99 0.21 5.55 14.66
C LEU A 99 0.00 4.17 15.27
N GLU A 100 -0.39 4.11 16.55
CA GLU A 100 -0.70 2.87 17.25
C GLU A 100 -1.88 2.13 16.62
N GLU A 101 -2.89 2.87 16.13
CA GLU A 101 -4.01 2.30 15.40
C GLU A 101 -3.58 1.83 13.99
N ASP A 102 -2.81 2.63 13.24
CA ASP A 102 -2.29 2.22 11.93
C ASP A 102 -1.45 0.94 12.02
N LEU A 103 -0.62 0.82 13.06
CA LEU A 103 0.17 -0.38 13.35
C LEU A 103 -0.70 -1.61 13.62
N LYS A 104 -1.86 -1.47 14.29
CA LYS A 104 -2.82 -2.57 14.47
C LYS A 104 -3.39 -3.03 13.14
N PHE A 105 -3.71 -2.10 12.24
CA PHE A 105 -4.17 -2.45 10.89
C PHE A 105 -3.07 -3.07 10.03
N LEU A 106 -1.83 -2.61 10.18
CA LEU A 106 -0.67 -3.25 9.56
C LEU A 106 -0.52 -4.69 10.04
N LYS A 107 -0.55 -4.91 11.36
CA LYS A 107 -0.52 -6.24 11.95
C LYS A 107 -1.64 -7.12 11.40
N LEU A 108 -2.87 -6.61 11.33
CA LEU A 108 -4.00 -7.33 10.76
C LEU A 108 -3.73 -7.76 9.30
N LYS A 109 -3.23 -6.86 8.45
CA LYS A 109 -2.88 -7.18 7.05
C LYS A 109 -1.83 -8.30 6.97
N LEU A 110 -0.81 -8.24 7.81
CA LEU A 110 0.27 -9.22 7.88
C LEU A 110 -0.24 -10.57 8.42
N ASP A 111 -1.04 -10.58 9.48
CA ASP A 111 -1.63 -11.78 10.07
C ASP A 111 -2.63 -12.47 9.10
N ARG A 112 -3.28 -11.70 8.21
CA ARG A 112 -4.13 -12.24 7.14
C ARG A 112 -3.37 -12.82 5.95
N GLY A 113 -2.05 -12.72 5.98
CA GLY A 113 -1.16 -13.46 5.10
C GLY A 113 -0.29 -12.62 4.20
N ALA A 114 -0.29 -11.28 4.28
CA ALA A 114 0.74 -10.51 3.57
C ALA A 114 2.14 -10.93 4.04
N ASP A 115 3.10 -11.09 3.12
CA ASP A 115 4.43 -11.64 3.39
C ASP A 115 5.38 -10.60 3.96
N PHE A 116 5.25 -9.34 3.52
CA PHE A 116 6.05 -8.23 3.98
C PHE A 116 5.33 -6.90 3.78
N ALA A 117 5.82 -5.85 4.45
CA ALA A 117 5.36 -4.49 4.27
C ALA A 117 6.43 -3.64 3.57
N ILE A 118 6.00 -2.61 2.86
CA ILE A 118 6.86 -1.55 2.31
C ILE A 118 6.40 -0.25 2.94
N THR A 119 7.32 0.56 3.44
CA THR A 119 6.98 1.84 4.05
C THR A 119 6.68 2.90 3.00
N GLN A 120 5.81 3.83 3.34
CA GLN A 120 5.78 5.15 2.72
C GLN A 120 7.14 5.82 2.90
N LEU A 121 7.44 6.76 2.01
CA LEU A 121 8.65 7.57 2.04
C LEU A 121 8.82 8.30 3.39
N PHE A 122 10.07 8.38 3.84
CA PHE A 122 10.50 9.16 5.00
C PHE A 122 11.89 9.74 4.74
N PHE A 123 12.23 10.84 5.40
CA PHE A 123 13.53 11.53 5.22
C PHE A 123 14.47 11.38 6.41
N ASP A 124 13.96 10.99 7.57
CA ASP A 124 14.73 10.79 8.79
C ASP A 124 14.72 9.31 9.18
N ASN A 125 15.90 8.67 9.16
CA ASN A 125 16.05 7.25 9.50
C ASN A 125 15.54 6.93 10.91
N ASN A 126 15.56 7.89 11.84
CA ASN A 126 15.04 7.68 13.19
C ASN A 126 13.54 7.40 13.19
N ILE A 127 12.78 7.92 12.21
CA ILE A 127 11.35 7.63 12.06
C ILE A 127 11.16 6.15 11.76
N TYR A 128 11.92 5.61 10.80
CA TYR A 128 11.88 4.20 10.45
C TYR A 128 12.30 3.30 11.61
N TRP A 129 13.36 3.63 12.34
CA TRP A 129 13.81 2.82 13.49
C TRP A 129 12.77 2.78 14.61
N LYS A 130 12.20 3.94 14.99
CA LYS A 130 11.13 4.01 16.00
C LYS A 130 9.88 3.26 15.54
N PHE A 131 9.55 3.36 14.26
CA PHE A 131 8.43 2.62 13.67
C PHE A 131 8.65 1.11 13.76
N LEU A 132 9.84 0.62 13.40
CA LEU A 132 10.22 -0.78 13.53
C LEU A 132 10.10 -1.27 14.98
N GLU A 133 10.64 -0.51 15.94
CA GLU A 133 10.55 -0.85 17.36
C GLU A 133 9.10 -1.02 17.81
N LYS A 134 8.24 -0.04 17.49
CA LYS A 134 6.81 -0.11 17.79
C LYS A 134 6.13 -1.31 17.11
N ALA A 135 6.48 -1.60 15.85
CA ALA A 135 5.94 -2.75 15.12
C ALA A 135 6.35 -4.09 15.77
N ARG A 136 7.61 -4.23 16.20
CA ARG A 136 8.09 -5.43 16.91
C ARG A 136 7.40 -5.58 18.27
N ASN A 137 7.20 -4.50 19.01
CA ASN A 137 6.53 -4.51 20.32
C ASN A 137 5.08 -5.04 20.28
N ILE A 138 4.42 -5.00 19.12
CA ILE A 138 3.07 -5.56 18.93
C ILE A 138 3.07 -6.93 18.24
N GLY A 139 4.23 -7.56 18.07
CA GLY A 139 4.37 -8.89 17.47
C GLY A 139 4.17 -8.90 15.95
N ILE A 140 4.64 -7.87 15.26
CA ILE A 140 4.89 -7.96 13.81
C ILE A 140 6.31 -8.48 13.63
N ASP A 141 6.48 -9.70 13.14
CA ASP A 141 7.80 -10.30 12.88
C ASP A 141 8.19 -10.31 11.39
N LYS A 142 7.20 -10.06 10.51
CA LYS A 142 7.43 -10.04 9.06
C LYS A 142 8.34 -8.89 8.62
N PRO A 143 9.03 -9.00 7.46
CA PRO A 143 9.88 -7.95 6.95
C PRO A 143 9.11 -6.65 6.70
N ILE A 144 9.73 -5.51 7.01
CA ILE A 144 9.23 -4.16 6.72
C ILE A 144 10.34 -3.44 5.96
N ILE A 145 10.17 -3.28 4.66
CA ILE A 145 11.18 -2.74 3.74
C ILE A 145 11.04 -1.22 3.68
N PRO A 146 12.12 -0.43 3.88
CA PRO A 146 12.04 1.02 3.80
C PRO A 146 11.84 1.49 2.35
N GLY A 147 10.80 2.27 2.12
CA GLY A 147 10.59 3.00 0.88
C GLY A 147 11.47 4.26 0.86
N ILE A 148 12.51 4.27 0.02
CA ILE A 148 13.44 5.40 -0.11
C ILE A 148 13.23 6.07 -1.47
N LEU A 149 13.14 7.40 -1.47
CA LEU A 149 13.15 8.22 -2.67
C LEU A 149 14.49 8.94 -2.78
N PRO A 150 15.34 8.61 -3.77
CA PRO A 150 16.53 9.39 -4.06
C PRO A 150 16.13 10.79 -4.54
N VAL A 151 16.45 11.82 -3.77
CA VAL A 151 16.17 13.21 -4.15
C VAL A 151 17.15 13.64 -5.24
N THR A 152 16.67 13.73 -6.47
CA THR A 152 17.47 14.17 -7.63
C THR A 152 17.14 15.60 -8.09
N ASN A 153 15.99 16.14 -7.67
CA ASN A 153 15.54 17.50 -7.98
C ASN A 153 14.54 17.98 -6.93
N LEU A 154 14.73 19.20 -6.41
CA LEU A 154 13.86 19.83 -5.42
C LEU A 154 12.41 19.96 -5.89
N LYS A 155 12.16 20.24 -7.17
CA LYS A 155 10.78 20.34 -7.70
C LYS A 155 10.03 19.01 -7.65
N THR A 156 10.73 17.90 -7.86
CA THR A 156 10.15 16.55 -7.76
C THR A 156 9.85 16.20 -6.31
N LEU A 157 10.73 16.62 -5.39
CA LEU A 157 10.56 16.46 -3.95
C LEU A 157 9.32 17.22 -3.45
N GLU A 158 9.20 18.51 -3.73
CA GLU A 158 8.04 19.33 -3.33
C GLU A 158 6.71 18.72 -3.79
N ARG A 159 6.67 18.25 -5.04
CA ARG A 159 5.48 17.59 -5.59
C ARG A 159 5.13 16.30 -4.84
N ILE A 160 6.11 15.45 -4.54
CA ILE A 160 5.87 14.17 -3.85
C ILE A 160 5.47 14.41 -2.40
N LEU A 161 6.14 15.32 -1.70
CA LEU A 161 5.79 15.72 -0.34
C LEU A 161 4.34 16.19 -0.22
N SER A 162 3.87 16.99 -1.18
CA SER A 162 2.48 17.47 -1.22
C SER A 162 1.44 16.35 -1.34
N GLN A 163 1.82 15.19 -1.88
CA GLN A 163 0.94 14.03 -2.10
C GLN A 163 1.04 13.00 -0.97
N CYS A 164 2.20 12.91 -0.30
CA CYS A 164 2.46 11.93 0.75
C CYS A 164 2.10 12.42 2.16
N GLY A 165 1.82 13.71 2.36
CA GLY A 165 1.48 14.27 3.68
C GLY A 165 2.66 14.29 4.66
N VAL A 166 3.89 14.14 4.16
CA VAL A 166 5.13 14.13 4.95
C VAL A 166 5.58 15.57 5.20
N ASP A 167 5.88 15.91 6.46
CA ASP A 167 6.31 17.26 6.84
C ASP A 167 7.76 17.51 6.40
N GLY A 168 7.91 17.97 5.15
CA GLY A 168 9.21 18.20 4.52
C GLY A 168 9.81 19.57 4.77
N LYS A 169 9.28 20.37 5.71
CA LYS A 169 9.66 21.79 5.79
C LYS A 169 11.06 22.07 6.34
N ASP A 170 11.69 21.16 7.09
CA ASP A 170 12.99 21.43 7.72
C ASP A 170 14.02 20.27 7.67
N LYS A 171 13.76 19.20 6.92
CA LYS A 171 14.56 17.95 7.02
C LYS A 171 15.29 17.53 5.74
N ALA A 172 15.18 18.31 4.68
CA ALA A 172 15.83 18.04 3.40
C ALA A 172 17.05 18.95 3.18
N VAL A 173 17.96 19.02 4.16
CA VAL A 173 19.33 19.52 4.02
C VAL A 173 20.25 18.68 4.90
#